data_AF-A0A0W0ZZ39-F1
#
_entry.id   AF-A0A0W0ZZ39-F1
#
_cell.length_a   1.000
_cell.length_b   1.000
_cell.length_c   1.000
_cell.angle_alpha   90.00
_cell.angle_beta   90.00
_cell.angle_gamma   90.00
#
_symmetry.space_group_name_H-M   'P 1'
#
loop_
_entity.id
_entity.type
_entity.pdbx_description
1 polymer ?
#
loop_
_entity_poly.entity_id
_entity_poly.type
_entity_poly.pdbx_seq_one_letter_code
_entity_poly.pdbx_strand_id
1 'polypeptide(L)'
;MKKKFQDFKKIFKNRPEVDLPMSDEERTVSKIRVLLNEEISHFEKVYKEAGYNESHKNFKDVLTALKDLSKNSNTIITKEAFLDAIEETREKLPQKESKMGSAMAFGIGDGSRNILDKVEEELKTPESKLTP
;
A
#
# COMPACT_ATOMS: atom_id res chain seq x y z
N MET A 1 23.76 19.90 -56.70
CA MET A 1 23.07 20.64 -55.61
C MET A 1 21.59 20.28 -55.59
N LYS A 2 21.15 19.42 -54.67
CA LYS A 2 19.73 19.24 -54.33
C LYS A 2 19.57 18.95 -52.83
N LYS A 3 19.11 20.02 -52.17
CA LYS A 3 18.27 20.14 -50.97
C LYS A 3 18.47 19.18 -49.78
N LYS A 4 18.86 19.84 -48.67
CA LYS A 4 18.83 19.45 -47.26
C LYS A 4 17.47 18.82 -46.86
N PHE A 5 17.54 17.61 -46.32
CA PHE A 5 16.56 17.07 -45.37
C PHE A 5 17.31 16.66 -44.10
N GLN A 6 17.86 17.67 -43.42
CA GLN A 6 18.10 17.59 -41.99
C GLN A 6 17.35 18.78 -41.42
N ASP A 7 16.45 18.53 -40.47
CA ASP A 7 15.95 19.48 -39.44
C ASP A 7 14.56 19.10 -38.85
N PHE A 8 14.12 17.83 -38.93
CA PHE A 8 12.97 17.36 -38.13
C PHE A 8 13.33 16.87 -36.72
N LYS A 9 14.62 16.82 -36.36
CA LYS A 9 15.09 16.16 -35.13
C LYS A 9 15.38 17.10 -33.95
N LYS A 10 14.79 18.31 -33.93
CA LYS A 10 15.18 19.35 -32.95
C LYS A 10 14.04 20.12 -32.26
N ILE A 11 12.84 19.55 -32.14
CA ILE A 11 11.70 20.24 -31.49
C ILE A 11 11.22 19.57 -30.18
N PHE A 12 11.79 18.44 -29.75
CA PHE A 12 11.33 17.71 -28.56
C PHE A 12 12.34 17.65 -27.40
N LYS A 13 13.10 18.73 -27.13
CA LYS A 13 14.01 18.75 -25.96
C LYS A 13 13.65 19.74 -24.84
N ASN A 14 12.67 20.62 -25.03
CA ASN A 14 12.32 21.64 -24.03
C ASN A 14 10.80 21.70 -23.75
N ARG A 15 10.13 20.55 -23.57
CA ARG A 15 8.83 20.59 -22.90
C ARG A 15 9.11 20.60 -21.39
N PRO A 16 8.66 21.60 -20.61
CA PRO A 16 8.51 21.38 -19.18
C PRO A 16 7.67 20.10 -19.03
N GLU A 17 8.07 19.19 -18.14
CA GLU A 17 7.19 18.11 -17.71
C GLU A 17 5.90 18.81 -17.26
N VAL A 18 4.85 18.70 -18.09
CA VAL A 18 3.54 19.17 -17.71
C VAL A 18 3.15 18.22 -16.60
N ASP A 19 3.24 18.68 -15.36
CA ASP A 19 2.60 18.05 -14.21
C ASP A 19 1.11 18.01 -14.55
N LEU A 20 0.70 16.95 -15.22
CA LEU A 20 -0.71 16.68 -15.46
C LEU A 20 -1.34 16.53 -14.08
N PRO A 21 -2.49 17.16 -13.82
CA PRO A 21 -3.15 16.99 -12.54
C PRO A 21 -3.44 15.50 -12.33
N MET A 22 -2.96 14.94 -11.21
CA MET A 22 -3.29 13.57 -10.82
C MET A 22 -4.80 13.36 -10.86
N SER A 23 -5.22 12.24 -11.44
CA SER A 23 -6.62 11.82 -11.45
C SER A 23 -7.13 11.59 -10.02
N ASP A 24 -8.44 11.67 -9.82
CA ASP A 24 -9.05 11.42 -8.50
C ASP A 24 -8.78 10.00 -7.99
N GLU A 25 -8.62 9.05 -8.93
CA GLU A 25 -8.20 7.68 -8.62
C GLU A 25 -6.75 7.63 -8.11
N GLU A 26 -5.80 8.25 -8.82
CA GLU A 26 -4.40 8.32 -8.37
C GLU A 26 -4.26 9.05 -7.04
N ARG A 27 -5.07 10.10 -6.81
CA ARG A 27 -5.13 10.80 -5.52
C ARG A 27 -5.65 9.88 -4.41
N THR A 28 -6.70 9.13 -4.69
CA THR A 28 -7.22 8.14 -3.73
C THR A 28 -6.14 7.12 -3.42
N VAL A 29 -5.56 6.48 -4.43
CA VAL A 29 -4.52 5.46 -4.23
C VAL A 29 -3.32 6.03 -3.49
N SER A 30 -2.89 7.26 -3.78
CA SER A 30 -1.82 7.94 -3.05
C SER A 30 -2.16 8.15 -1.57
N LYS A 31 -3.37 8.62 -1.24
CA LYS A 31 -3.85 8.74 0.16
C LYS A 31 -3.85 7.38 0.86
N ILE A 32 -4.29 6.33 0.18
CA ILE A 32 -4.33 4.97 0.71
C ILE A 32 -2.92 4.44 1.00
N ARG A 33 -1.91 4.74 0.16
CA ARG A 33 -0.51 4.40 0.44
C ARG A 33 -0.01 5.09 1.71
N VAL A 34 -0.36 6.36 1.91
CA VAL A 34 0.02 7.10 3.12
C VAL A 34 -0.62 6.45 4.34
N LEU A 35 -1.93 6.19 4.31
CA LEU A 35 -2.65 5.50 5.39
C LEU A 35 -2.02 4.13 5.70
N LEU A 36 -1.76 3.32 4.68
CA LEU A 36 -1.14 2.00 4.85
C LEU A 36 0.22 2.12 5.57
N ASN A 37 1.07 3.09 5.18
CA ASN A 37 2.37 3.30 5.80
C ASN A 37 2.25 3.76 7.27
N GLU A 38 1.29 4.64 7.56
CA GLU A 38 1.02 5.12 8.91
C GLU A 38 0.56 3.97 9.82
N GLU A 39 -0.38 3.15 9.35
CA GLU A 39 -0.90 1.99 10.08
C GLU A 39 0.18 0.93 10.30
N ILE A 40 1.03 0.64 9.30
CA ILE A 40 2.16 -0.29 9.46
C ILE A 40 3.15 0.24 10.50
N SER A 41 3.45 1.53 10.47
CA SER A 41 4.37 2.16 11.42
C SER A 41 3.80 2.13 12.84
N HIS A 42 2.50 2.40 12.99
CA HIS A 42 1.79 2.31 14.25
C HIS A 42 1.80 0.87 14.80
N PHE A 43 1.47 -0.11 13.95
CA PHE A 43 1.52 -1.53 14.30
C PHE A 43 2.92 -1.94 14.76
N GLU A 44 3.96 -1.62 13.98
CA GLU A 44 5.34 -1.93 14.33
C GLU A 44 5.72 -1.33 15.69
N LYS A 45 5.33 -0.08 15.95
CA LYS A 45 5.59 0.61 17.22
C LYS A 45 4.88 -0.06 18.40
N VAL A 46 3.56 -0.28 18.30
CA VAL A 46 2.75 -0.89 19.37
C VAL A 46 3.28 -2.26 19.76
N TYR A 47 3.61 -3.10 18.78
CA TYR A 47 4.14 -4.43 19.07
C TYR A 47 5.57 -4.38 19.60
N LYS A 48 6.43 -3.46 19.15
CA LYS A 48 7.75 -3.25 19.75
C LYS A 48 7.67 -2.81 21.20
N GLU A 49 6.75 -1.90 21.54
CA GLU A 49 6.50 -1.46 22.92
C GLU A 49 5.95 -2.59 23.79
N ALA A 50 5.18 -3.52 23.21
CA ALA A 50 4.71 -4.74 23.87
C ALA A 50 5.80 -5.85 23.99
N GLY A 51 7.04 -5.58 23.58
CA GLY A 51 8.19 -6.50 23.72
C GLY A 51 8.46 -7.40 22.50
N TYR A 52 7.72 -7.23 21.40
CA TYR A 52 7.94 -7.99 20.18
C TYR A 52 9.10 -7.40 19.36
N ASN A 53 9.79 -8.26 18.63
CA ASN A 53 10.93 -7.88 17.80
C ASN A 53 11.14 -8.94 16.71
N GLU A 54 12.17 -8.76 15.89
CA GLU A 54 12.47 -9.63 14.74
C GLU A 54 12.80 -11.09 15.10
N SER A 55 13.08 -11.40 16.38
CA SER A 55 13.24 -12.79 16.85
C SER A 55 11.90 -13.53 16.97
N HIS A 56 10.79 -12.79 17.05
CA HIS A 56 9.44 -13.35 17.09
C HIS A 56 8.97 -13.62 15.66
N LYS A 57 9.07 -14.88 15.22
CA LYS A 57 8.76 -15.30 13.85
C LYS A 57 7.42 -14.75 13.33
N ASN A 58 6.34 -14.89 14.11
CA ASN A 58 5.00 -14.41 13.68
C ASN A 58 4.96 -12.89 13.49
N PHE A 59 5.63 -12.13 14.35
CA PHE A 59 5.69 -10.67 14.23
C PHE A 59 6.51 -10.29 13.00
N LYS A 60 7.66 -10.93 12.79
CA LYS A 60 8.52 -10.71 11.63
C LYS A 60 7.80 -11.03 10.32
N ASP A 61 7.20 -12.21 10.20
CA ASP A 61 6.53 -12.66 8.97
C ASP A 61 5.36 -11.73 8.60
N VAL A 62 4.56 -11.33 9.59
CA VAL A 62 3.47 -10.36 9.40
C VAL A 62 3.98 -8.98 9.01
N LEU A 63 4.98 -8.45 9.72
CA LEU A 63 5.55 -7.15 9.42
C LEU A 63 6.20 -7.12 8.04
N THR A 64 6.84 -8.21 7.62
CA THR A 64 7.39 -8.37 6.27
C THR A 64 6.29 -8.34 5.22
N ALA A 65 5.22 -9.12 5.38
CA ALA A 65 4.09 -9.13 4.44
C ALA A 65 3.46 -7.75 4.27
N LEU A 66 3.25 -7.02 5.37
CA LEU A 66 2.72 -5.66 5.34
C LEU A 66 3.68 -4.67 4.66
N LYS A 67 4.99 -4.75 4.96
CA LYS A 67 6.02 -3.91 4.32
C LYS A 67 6.14 -4.19 2.82
N ASP A 68 5.96 -5.44 2.41
CA ASP A 68 5.97 -5.83 1.00
C ASP A 68 4.74 -5.28 0.28
N LEU A 69 3.55 -5.31 0.90
CA LEU A 69 2.37 -4.61 0.38
C LEU A 69 2.63 -3.11 0.22
N SER A 70 3.18 -2.45 1.24
CA SER A 70 3.57 -1.03 1.17
C SER A 70 4.53 -0.74 0.01
N LYS A 71 5.56 -1.57 -0.18
CA LYS A 71 6.50 -1.40 -1.31
C LYS A 71 5.83 -1.60 -2.65
N ASN A 72 5.05 -2.67 -2.82
CA ASN A 72 4.36 -3.00 -4.06
C ASN A 72 3.32 -1.93 -4.42
N SER A 73 2.67 -1.34 -3.40
CA SER A 73 1.66 -0.31 -3.57
C SER A 73 2.15 0.91 -4.36
N ASN A 74 3.47 1.21 -4.33
CA ASN A 74 4.06 2.32 -5.10
C ASN A 74 3.88 2.19 -6.62
N THR A 75 3.67 0.97 -7.11
CA THR A 75 3.47 0.67 -8.54
C THR A 75 1.99 0.59 -8.93
N ILE A 76 1.09 0.55 -7.95
CA ILE A 76 -0.36 0.37 -8.14
C ILE A 76 -1.00 1.73 -8.38
N ILE A 77 -1.65 1.94 -9.53
CA ILE A 77 -2.29 3.23 -9.86
C ILE A 77 -3.83 3.18 -9.83
N THR A 78 -4.43 2.00 -9.69
CA THR A 78 -5.89 1.80 -9.65
C THR A 78 -6.36 1.24 -8.31
N LYS A 79 -7.62 1.50 -7.96
CA LYS A 79 -8.22 0.96 -6.72
C LYS A 79 -8.33 -0.56 -6.75
N GLU A 80 -8.75 -1.12 -7.88
CA GLU A 80 -8.93 -2.56 -8.07
C GLU A 80 -7.62 -3.33 -7.84
N ALA A 81 -6.53 -2.91 -8.49
CA ALA A 81 -5.24 -3.55 -8.29
C ALA A 81 -4.71 -3.40 -6.85
N PHE A 82 -5.12 -2.34 -6.14
CA PHE A 82 -4.79 -2.20 -4.72
C PHE A 82 -5.58 -3.19 -3.86
N LEU A 83 -6.87 -3.37 -4.14
CA LEU A 83 -7.71 -4.36 -3.47
C LEU A 83 -7.18 -5.78 -3.69
N ASP A 84 -6.77 -6.12 -4.91
CA ASP A 84 -6.16 -7.41 -5.22
C ASP A 84 -4.86 -7.62 -4.40
N ALA A 85 -4.01 -6.59 -4.32
CA ALA A 85 -2.78 -6.66 -3.52
C ALA A 85 -3.06 -6.81 -2.00
N ILE A 86 -4.15 -6.22 -1.50
CA ILE A 86 -4.63 -6.40 -0.12
C ILE A 86 -5.05 -7.86 0.09
N GLU A 87 -5.83 -8.42 -0.83
CA GLU A 87 -6.31 -9.80 -0.74
C GLU A 87 -5.15 -10.80 -0.76
N GLU A 88 -4.20 -10.66 -1.70
CA GLU A 88 -2.97 -11.46 -1.74
C GLU A 88 -2.16 -11.37 -0.44
N THR A 89 -2.13 -10.19 0.17
CA THR A 89 -1.43 -10.00 1.45
C THR A 89 -2.19 -10.70 2.59
N ARG A 90 -3.53 -10.61 2.59
CA ARG A 90 -4.40 -11.26 3.59
C ARG A 90 -4.26 -12.78 3.58
N GLU A 91 -4.05 -13.38 2.41
CA GLU A 91 -3.77 -14.83 2.25
C GLU A 91 -2.43 -15.24 2.86
N LYS A 92 -1.43 -14.35 2.82
CA LYS A 92 -0.09 -14.59 3.39
C LYS A 92 -0.07 -14.40 4.92
N LEU A 93 -1.03 -13.67 5.48
CA LEU A 93 -1.14 -13.46 6.92
C LEU A 93 -1.66 -14.72 7.64
N PRO A 94 -1.20 -14.99 8.88
CA PRO A 94 -1.69 -16.14 9.65
C PRO A 94 -3.21 -16.10 9.77
N GLN A 95 -3.86 -17.24 9.48
CA GLN A 95 -5.31 -17.34 9.55
C GLN A 95 -5.81 -17.15 10.99
N LYS A 96 -6.95 -16.46 11.14
CA LYS A 96 -7.78 -16.59 12.34
C LYS A 96 -8.06 -18.09 12.45
N GLU A 97 -7.56 -18.70 13.51
CA GLU A 97 -7.64 -20.12 13.87
C GLU A 97 -6.39 -20.98 13.60
N SER A 98 -5.70 -21.31 14.69
CA SER A 98 -5.63 -22.72 15.07
C SER A 98 -5.85 -22.84 16.57
N LYS A 99 -6.57 -23.89 16.99
CA LYS A 99 -6.96 -24.20 18.38
C LYS A 99 -5.78 -24.45 19.34
N MET A 100 -4.54 -24.18 18.93
CA MET A 100 -3.30 -24.31 19.69
C MET A 100 -2.36 -23.11 19.52
N GLY A 101 -2.81 -22.02 18.90
CA GLY A 101 -2.02 -20.79 18.76
C GLY A 101 -1.95 -20.01 20.07
N SER A 102 -0.75 -19.61 20.49
CA SER A 102 -0.57 -18.64 21.56
C SER A 102 -1.44 -17.39 21.31
N ALA A 103 -2.13 -16.87 22.34
CA ALA A 103 -2.90 -15.62 22.27
C ALA A 103 -2.08 -14.46 21.64
N MET A 104 -0.76 -14.55 21.79
CA MET A 104 0.24 -13.68 21.20
C MET A 104 0.25 -13.68 19.67
N ALA A 105 0.11 -14.86 19.03
CA ALA A 105 0.04 -15.02 17.58
C ALA A 105 -1.31 -14.54 17.04
N PHE A 106 -2.38 -14.75 17.83
CA PHE A 106 -3.71 -14.27 17.51
C PHE A 106 -3.77 -12.74 17.49
N GLY A 107 -3.20 -12.08 18.51
CA GLY A 107 -3.13 -10.61 18.56
C GLY A 107 -2.46 -10.00 17.33
N ILE A 108 -1.27 -10.49 16.96
CA ILE A 108 -0.53 -10.01 15.77
C ILE A 108 -1.35 -10.22 14.49
N GLY A 109 -1.96 -11.40 14.33
CA GLY A 109 -2.79 -11.72 13.16
C GLY A 109 -4.03 -10.83 13.07
N ASP A 110 -4.70 -10.56 14.18
CA ASP A 110 -5.88 -9.69 14.23
C ASP A 110 -5.51 -8.22 13.96
N GLY A 111 -4.45 -7.72 14.59
CA GLY A 111 -3.96 -6.35 14.40
C GLY A 111 -3.55 -6.08 12.95
N SER A 112 -2.87 -7.02 12.29
CA SER A 112 -2.47 -6.87 10.88
C SER A 112 -3.64 -6.95 9.91
N ARG A 113 -4.64 -7.79 10.18
CA ARG A 113 -5.88 -7.85 9.40
C ARG A 113 -6.71 -6.58 9.53
N ASN A 114 -6.75 -5.98 10.72
CA ASN A 114 -7.44 -4.70 10.94
C ASN A 114 -6.82 -3.56 10.10
N ILE A 115 -5.52 -3.56 9.86
CA ILE A 115 -4.87 -2.62 8.94
C ILE A 115 -5.43 -2.82 7.53
N LEU A 116 -5.46 -4.08 7.06
CA LEU A 116 -5.97 -4.40 5.72
C LEU A 116 -7.45 -4.04 5.57
N ASP A 117 -8.28 -4.34 6.58
CA ASP A 117 -9.71 -3.99 6.61
C ASP A 117 -9.91 -2.46 6.53
N LYS A 118 -9.14 -1.68 7.29
CA LYS A 118 -9.23 -0.22 7.28
C LYS A 118 -8.84 0.38 5.93
N VAL A 119 -7.77 -0.12 5.33
CA VAL A 119 -7.30 0.31 4.00
C VAL A 119 -8.32 -0.08 2.92
N GLU A 120 -8.91 -1.27 3.01
CA GLU A 120 -9.97 -1.75 2.11
C GLU A 120 -11.26 -0.91 2.24
N GLU A 121 -11.65 -0.55 3.45
CA GLU A 121 -12.81 0.32 3.72
C GLU A 121 -12.63 1.71 3.11
N GLU A 122 -11.45 2.31 3.26
CA GLU A 122 -11.13 3.62 2.68
C GLU A 122 -11.07 3.56 1.14
N LEU A 123 -10.59 2.46 0.56
CA LEU A 123 -10.63 2.26 -0.90
C LEU A 123 -12.06 2.16 -1.45
N LYS A 124 -12.96 1.52 -0.70
CA LYS A 124 -14.36 1.31 -1.09
C LYS A 124 -15.26 2.49 -0.74
N THR A 125 -14.79 3.42 0.09
CA THR A 125 -15.58 4.59 0.49
C THR A 125 -15.74 5.52 -0.72
N PRO A 126 -16.98 5.76 -1.19
CA PRO A 126 -17.21 6.71 -2.26
C PRO A 126 -16.88 8.12 -1.76
N GLU A 127 -16.11 8.90 -2.54
CA GLU A 127 -15.66 10.26 -2.19
C GLU A 127 -16.82 11.23 -1.81
N SER A 128 -18.07 10.88 -2.14
CA SER A 128 -19.30 11.60 -1.81
C SER A 128 -19.61 11.74 -0.32
N LYS A 129 -18.93 11.04 0.60
CA LYS A 129 -19.11 11.23 2.06
C LYS A 129 -18.15 12.25 2.70
N LEU A 130 -17.31 12.91 1.92
CA LEU A 130 -16.33 13.92 2.39
C LEU A 130 -16.81 15.38 2.25
N THR A 131 -18.12 15.62 2.26
CA THR A 131 -18.68 16.97 2.36
C THR A 131 -19.50 17.10 3.65
N PRO A 132 -19.19 18.08 4.52
CA PRO A 132 -19.98 18.36 5.72
C PRO A 132 -21.40 18.84 5.39
#